data_AF-A0A529QQ25-F1
#
_entry.id   AF-A0A529QQ25-F1
#
_cell.length_a   1.000
_cell.length_b   1.000
_cell.length_c   1.000
_cell.angle_alpha   90.00
_cell.angle_beta   90.00
_cell.angle_gamma   90.00
#
_symmetry.space_group_name_H-M   'P 1'
#
loop_
_entity.id
_entity.type
_entity.pdbx_description
1 polymer ?
#
loop_
_entity_poly.entity_id
_entity_poly.type
_entity_poly.pdbx_seq_one_letter_code
_entity_poly.pdbx_strand_id
1 'polypeptide(L)'
;MFDLIDFKAVLIIALIFIPLEQLLPLNGEQSATRRHWLNDVFYLLFNGIVIKAGIVLVVGAAMLLAQRFVPEALTAAVQSQPVWLQAIEALLIADIGFYLAHRAFHAVPFLWRFHAIHHSIEEMDWLAAHRVHPVDQILTKSASFLPLF
;
A
#
# COMPACT_ATOMS: atom_id res chain seq x y z
N MET A 1 15.08 16.09 -2.75
CA MET A 1 13.93 16.62 -3.51
C MET A 1 12.79 15.63 -3.32
N PHE A 2 11.61 16.06 -2.88
CA PHE A 2 10.49 15.15 -2.64
C PHE A 2 9.97 14.63 -3.99
N ASP A 3 10.34 13.40 -4.37
CA ASP A 3 9.72 12.74 -5.51
C ASP A 3 8.27 12.40 -5.14
N LEU A 4 7.34 13.19 -5.68
CA LEU A 4 5.89 13.04 -5.46
C LEU A 4 5.35 11.78 -6.14
N ILE A 5 5.97 11.38 -7.25
CA ILE A 5 5.71 10.16 -8.00
C ILE A 5 7.07 9.51 -8.24
N ASP A 6 7.23 8.25 -7.85
CA ASP A 6 8.48 7.51 -8.05
C ASP A 6 8.55 6.96 -9.48
N PHE A 7 8.85 7.84 -10.43
CA PHE A 7 8.98 7.46 -11.84
C PHE A 7 10.05 6.40 -12.06
N LYS A 8 11.07 6.32 -11.19
CA LYS A 8 12.10 5.28 -11.27
C LYS A 8 11.51 3.92 -10.93
N ALA A 9 10.78 3.82 -9.81
CA ALA A 9 10.10 2.59 -9.43
C ALA A 9 9.09 2.15 -10.49
N VAL A 10 8.28 3.08 -11.02
CA VAL A 10 7.34 2.80 -12.11
C VAL A 10 8.06 2.25 -13.34
N LEU A 11 9.15 2.88 -13.76
CA LEU A 11 9.94 2.42 -14.90
C LEU A 11 10.54 1.03 -14.64
N ILE A 12 11.07 0.77 -13.45
CA ILE A 12 11.63 -0.54 -13.08
C ILE A 12 10.55 -1.61 -13.13
N ILE A 13 9.37 -1.36 -12.54
CA ILE A 13 8.23 -2.30 -12.58
C ILE A 13 7.80 -2.54 -14.02
N ALA A 14 7.65 -1.48 -14.83
CA ALA A 14 7.28 -1.62 -16.25
C ALA A 14 8.31 -2.45 -17.03
N LEU A 15 9.61 -2.20 -16.85
CA LEU A 15 10.69 -2.92 -17.52
C LEU A 15 10.81 -4.39 -17.08
N ILE A 16 10.30 -4.75 -15.91
CA ILE A 16 10.29 -6.13 -15.42
C ILE A 16 9.00 -6.84 -15.88
N PHE A 17 7.85 -6.26 -15.58
CA PHE A 17 6.57 -6.95 -15.71
C PHE A 17 5.99 -6.90 -17.13
N ILE A 18 6.20 -5.82 -17.91
CA ILE A 18 5.73 -5.81 -19.31
C ILE A 18 6.40 -6.92 -20.12
N PRO A 19 7.74 -7.10 -20.11
CA PRO A 19 8.36 -8.19 -20.83
C PRO A 19 7.94 -9.56 -20.29
N LEU A 20 7.78 -9.71 -18.97
CA LEU A 20 7.36 -10.98 -18.37
C LEU A 20 5.94 -11.34 -18.83
N GLU A 21 5.02 -10.39 -18.82
CA GLU A 21 3.63 -10.55 -19.29
C GLU A 21 3.57 -10.86 -20.79
N GLN A 22 4.49 -10.32 -21.61
CA GLN A 22 4.52 -10.56 -23.05
C GLN A 22 5.26 -11.85 -23.45
N LEU A 23 6.31 -12.24 -22.73
CA LEU A 23 7.15 -13.40 -23.04
C LEU A 23 6.63 -14.68 -22.40
N LEU A 24 5.98 -14.58 -21.25
CA LEU A 24 5.43 -15.70 -20.48
C LEU A 24 3.94 -15.45 -20.13
N PRO A 25 3.07 -15.18 -21.12
CA PRO A 25 1.68 -14.85 -20.85
C PRO A 25 0.92 -16.06 -20.29
N LEU A 26 0.17 -15.86 -19.22
CA LEU A 26 -0.88 -16.81 -18.79
C LEU A 26 -2.04 -16.80 -19.79
N ASN A 27 -2.35 -15.64 -20.36
CA ASN A 27 -3.38 -15.44 -21.38
C ASN A 27 -2.77 -14.81 -22.63
N GLY A 28 -2.53 -15.62 -23.68
CA GLY A 28 -1.85 -15.20 -24.90
C GLY A 28 -2.63 -14.24 -25.80
N GLU A 29 -3.94 -14.07 -25.56
CA GLU A 29 -4.76 -13.11 -26.32
C GLU A 29 -4.83 -11.72 -25.65
N GLN A 30 -4.29 -11.59 -24.43
CA GLN A 30 -4.34 -10.33 -23.69
C GLN A 30 -3.33 -9.32 -24.23
N SER A 31 -3.82 -8.13 -24.57
CA SER A 31 -2.98 -6.99 -24.98
C SER A 31 -2.16 -6.46 -23.79
N ALA A 32 -0.95 -5.96 -24.07
CA ALA A 32 -0.16 -5.20 -23.10
C ALA A 32 -0.82 -3.87 -22.70
N THR A 33 -1.77 -3.37 -23.50
CA THR A 33 -2.61 -2.21 -23.21
C THR A 33 -4.08 -2.64 -23.20
N ARG A 34 -4.51 -3.12 -22.03
CA ARG A 34 -5.88 -3.58 -21.82
C ARG A 34 -6.93 -2.47 -21.84
N ARG A 35 -8.20 -2.87 -21.85
CA ARG A 35 -9.32 -1.93 -21.76
C ARG A 35 -9.19 -1.09 -20.48
N HIS A 36 -9.41 0.23 -20.61
CA HIS A 36 -9.28 1.22 -19.54
C HIS A 36 -7.87 1.45 -18.97
N TRP A 37 -6.81 1.06 -19.67
CA TRP A 37 -5.42 1.29 -19.24
C TRP A 37 -5.12 2.76 -18.86
N LEU A 38 -5.71 3.75 -19.56
CA LEU A 38 -5.58 5.16 -19.19
C LEU A 38 -6.16 5.51 -17.82
N ASN A 39 -7.22 4.82 -17.37
CA ASN A 39 -7.77 5.02 -16.03
C ASN A 39 -6.77 4.56 -14.97
N ASP A 40 -6.03 3.49 -15.22
CA ASP A 40 -5.05 2.96 -14.27
C ASP A 40 -3.78 3.82 -14.25
N VAL A 41 -3.39 4.42 -15.37
CA VAL A 41 -2.37 5.48 -15.40
C VAL A 41 -2.83 6.70 -14.60
N PHE A 42 -4.09 7.11 -14.70
CA PHE A 42 -4.62 8.19 -13.87
C PHE A 42 -4.55 7.82 -12.38
N TYR A 43 -4.99 6.62 -12.01
CA TYR A 43 -4.86 6.12 -10.64
C TYR A 43 -3.40 6.13 -10.19
N LEU A 44 -2.46 5.62 -10.98
CA LEU A 44 -1.03 5.63 -10.66
C LEU A 44 -0.53 7.04 -10.32
N LEU A 45 -0.81 8.03 -11.18
CA LEU A 45 -0.31 9.40 -11.02
C LEU A 45 -1.02 10.13 -9.86
N PHE A 46 -2.35 10.00 -9.77
CA PHE A 46 -3.15 10.67 -8.75
C PHE A 46 -2.94 10.07 -7.36
N ASN A 47 -2.98 8.74 -7.25
CA ASN A 47 -2.84 8.03 -5.99
C ASN A 47 -1.46 8.24 -5.37
N GLY A 48 -0.40 8.32 -6.18
CA GLY A 48 0.96 8.54 -5.69
C GLY A 48 1.06 9.76 -4.78
N ILE A 49 0.42 10.87 -5.17
CA ILE A 49 0.42 12.12 -4.38
C ILE A 49 -0.51 12.00 -3.18
N VAL A 50 -1.77 11.62 -3.40
CA VAL A 50 -2.81 11.66 -2.36
C VAL A 50 -2.53 10.66 -1.25
N ILE A 51 -2.13 9.43 -1.59
CA ILE A 51 -1.79 8.40 -0.59
C ILE A 51 -0.57 8.86 0.19
N LYS A 52 0.49 9.34 -0.47
CA LYS A 52 1.71 9.77 0.22
C LYS A 52 1.44 10.92 1.19
N ALA A 53 0.67 11.92 0.77
CA ALA A 53 0.26 13.02 1.65
C ALA A 53 -0.58 12.53 2.84
N GLY A 54 -1.56 11.64 2.59
CA GLY A 54 -2.38 11.06 3.64
C GLY A 54 -1.58 10.24 4.65
N ILE A 55 -0.65 9.41 4.19
CA ILE A 55 0.24 8.61 5.05
C ILE A 55 1.17 9.51 5.87
N VAL A 56 1.80 10.51 5.26
CA VAL A 56 2.65 11.46 6.00
C VAL A 56 1.86 12.16 7.10
N LEU A 57 0.62 12.58 6.82
CA LEU A 57 -0.24 13.20 7.81
C LEU A 57 -0.59 12.24 8.96
N VAL A 58 -1.02 11.01 8.64
CA VAL A 58 -1.42 10.01 9.63
C VAL A 58 -0.23 9.58 10.49
N VAL A 59 0.89 9.21 9.87
CA VAL A 59 2.12 8.80 10.58
C VAL A 59 2.70 9.98 11.37
N GLY A 60 2.74 11.17 10.80
CA GLY A 60 3.23 12.36 11.51
C GLY A 60 2.39 12.68 12.75
N ALA A 61 1.06 12.60 12.64
CA ALA A 61 0.16 12.76 13.78
C ALA A 61 0.39 11.65 14.82
N ALA A 62 0.55 10.41 14.39
CA ALA A 62 0.83 9.28 15.28
C ALA A 62 2.13 9.46 16.06
N MET A 63 3.22 9.87 15.41
CA MET A 63 4.51 10.13 16.06
C MET A 63 4.41 11.24 17.12
N LEU A 64 3.63 12.29 16.86
CA LEU A 64 3.41 13.38 17.83
C LEU A 64 2.59 12.91 19.03
N LEU A 65 1.57 12.08 18.78
CA LEU A 65 0.72 11.53 19.84
C LEU A 65 1.42 10.42 20.63
N ALA A 66 2.29 9.63 19.98
CA ALA A 66 3.04 8.55 20.62
C ALA A 66 3.89 9.08 21.77
N GLN A 67 4.55 10.22 21.61
CA GLN A 67 5.30 10.89 22.68
C GLN A 67 4.44 11.22 23.91
N ARG A 68 3.12 11.33 23.75
CA ARG A 68 2.19 11.66 24.83
C ARG A 68 1.55 10.42 25.47
N PHE A 69 1.31 9.38 24.69
CA PHE A 69 0.47 8.25 25.09
C PHE A 69 1.23 6.92 25.23
N VAL A 70 2.40 6.79 24.60
CA VAL A 70 3.24 5.59 24.71
C VAL A 70 4.15 5.73 25.93
N PRO A 71 4.09 4.82 26.91
CA PRO A 71 4.97 4.88 28.09
C PRO A 71 6.44 4.75 27.69
N GLU A 72 7.30 5.62 28.24
CA GLU A 72 8.75 5.57 27.98
C GLU A 72 9.37 4.20 28.28
N ALA A 73 8.84 3.49 29.28
CA ALA A 73 9.26 2.15 29.64
C ALA A 73 9.03 1.12 28.51
N LEU A 74 7.94 1.26 27.75
CA LEU A 74 7.66 0.39 26.60
C LEU A 74 8.64 0.67 25.47
N THR A 75 8.86 1.94 25.14
CA THR A 75 9.83 2.36 24.12
C THR A 75 11.24 1.87 24.46
N ALA A 76 11.67 2.03 25.72
CA ALA A 76 12.97 1.54 26.18
C ALA A 76 13.07 0.01 26.13
N ALA A 77 12.00 -0.71 26.47
CA ALA A 77 11.97 -2.17 26.38
C ALA A 77 12.15 -2.64 24.92
N VAL A 78 11.43 -2.06 23.96
CA VAL A 78 11.58 -2.38 22.53
C VAL A 78 12.99 -2.02 22.03
N GLN A 79 13.50 -0.84 22.39
CA GLN A 79 14.85 -0.41 21.99
C GLN A 79 15.96 -1.29 22.56
N SER A 80 15.73 -1.96 23.70
CA SER A 80 16.71 -2.88 24.31
C SER A 80 16.76 -4.25 23.63
N GLN A 81 15.78 -4.57 22.78
CA GLN A 81 15.78 -5.82 22.01
C GLN A 81 16.83 -5.81 20.90
N PRO A 82 17.37 -6.97 20.50
CA PRO A 82 18.20 -7.05 19.31
C PRO A 82 17.41 -6.70 18.05
N VAL A 83 18.06 -6.05 17.08
CA VAL A 83 17.43 -5.53 15.85
C VAL A 83 16.65 -6.60 15.08
N TRP A 84 17.13 -7.85 15.05
CA TRP A 84 16.43 -8.93 14.35
C TRP A 84 15.07 -9.25 14.97
N LEU A 85 14.93 -9.11 16.30
CA LEU A 85 13.67 -9.35 17.00
C LEU A 85 12.70 -8.22 16.70
N GLN A 86 13.16 -6.97 16.78
CA GLN A 86 12.37 -5.79 16.40
C GLN A 86 11.86 -5.91 14.94
N ALA A 87 12.69 -6.41 14.02
CA ALA A 87 12.30 -6.61 12.64
C ALA A 87 11.20 -7.66 12.47
N ILE A 88 11.27 -8.78 13.21
CA ILE A 88 10.23 -9.82 13.20
C ILE A 88 8.93 -9.28 13.80
N GLU A 89 9.02 -8.59 14.95
CA GLU A 89 7.85 -7.98 15.59
C GLU A 89 7.19 -6.95 14.66
N ALA A 90 7.97 -6.07 14.04
CA ALA A 90 7.48 -5.09 13.09
C ALA A 90 6.82 -5.74 11.86
N LEU A 91 7.42 -6.81 11.33
CA LEU A 91 6.84 -7.58 10.22
C LEU A 91 5.49 -8.18 10.61
N LEU A 92 5.41 -8.86 11.75
CA LEU A 92 4.19 -9.50 12.22
C LEU A 92 3.08 -8.48 12.51
N ILE A 93 3.41 -7.39 13.20
CA ILE A 93 2.46 -6.31 13.51
C ILE A 93 1.94 -5.68 12.21
N ALA A 94 2.82 -5.36 11.27
CA ALA A 94 2.45 -4.74 10.01
C ALA A 94 1.55 -5.66 9.15
N ASP A 95 1.89 -6.95 9.09
CA ASP A 95 1.14 -7.94 8.32
C ASP A 95 -0.24 -8.23 8.93
N ILE A 96 -0.31 -8.40 10.26
CA ILE A 96 -1.58 -8.56 10.97
C ILE A 96 -2.45 -7.30 10.80
N GLY A 97 -1.87 -6.11 10.94
CA GLY A 97 -2.57 -4.85 10.73
C GLY A 97 -3.15 -4.73 9.32
N PHE A 98 -2.35 -5.06 8.30
CA PHE A 98 -2.81 -5.12 6.91
C PHE A 98 -3.95 -6.12 6.74
N TYR A 99 -3.75 -7.35 7.21
CA TYR A 99 -4.73 -8.43 7.09
C TYR A 99 -6.07 -8.05 7.70
N LEU A 100 -6.06 -7.50 8.92
CA LEU A 100 -7.29 -7.10 9.61
C LEU A 100 -8.01 -5.98 8.87
N ALA A 101 -7.29 -4.96 8.41
CA ALA A 101 -7.87 -3.86 7.64
C ALA A 101 -8.45 -4.37 6.31
N HIS A 102 -7.69 -5.17 5.56
CA HIS A 102 -8.11 -5.76 4.30
C HIS A 102 -9.35 -6.65 4.48
N ARG A 103 -9.36 -7.48 5.53
CA ARG A 103 -10.53 -8.29 5.89
C ARG A 103 -11.74 -7.42 6.23
N ALA A 104 -11.55 -6.30 6.92
CA ALA A 104 -12.63 -5.35 7.20
C ALA A 104 -13.19 -4.73 5.90
N PHE A 105 -12.34 -4.42 4.92
CA PHE A 105 -12.77 -3.97 3.59
C PHE A 105 -13.63 -4.99 2.84
N HIS A 106 -13.38 -6.28 3.04
CA HIS A 106 -14.21 -7.35 2.50
C HIS A 106 -15.48 -7.63 3.32
N ALA A 107 -15.48 -7.37 4.64
CA ALA A 107 -16.58 -7.74 5.52
C ALA A 107 -17.60 -6.62 5.77
N VAL A 108 -17.18 -5.35 5.72
CA VAL A 108 -18.05 -4.20 6.04
C VAL A 108 -18.56 -3.55 4.76
N PRO A 109 -19.88 -3.52 4.48
CA PRO A 109 -20.43 -3.02 3.23
C PRO A 109 -20.05 -1.57 2.90
N PHE A 110 -19.89 -0.71 3.91
CA PHE A 110 -19.43 0.67 3.71
C PHE A 110 -17.99 0.72 3.20
N LEU A 111 -17.08 -0.05 3.81
CA LEU A 111 -15.67 -0.10 3.42
C LEU A 111 -15.51 -0.74 2.04
N TRP A 112 -16.29 -1.78 1.74
CA TRP A 112 -16.30 -2.44 0.43
C TRP A 112 -16.49 -1.46 -0.74
N ARG A 113 -17.26 -0.37 -0.56
CA ARG A 113 -17.46 0.64 -1.63
C ARG A 113 -16.15 1.24 -2.14
N PHE A 114 -15.13 1.34 -1.28
CA PHE A 114 -13.80 1.80 -1.67
C PHE A 114 -12.97 0.65 -2.26
N HIS A 115 -13.03 -0.53 -1.64
CA HIS A 115 -12.24 -1.69 -2.02
C HIS A 115 -12.71 -2.34 -3.33
N ALA A 116 -13.98 -2.19 -3.69
CA ALA A 116 -14.53 -2.66 -4.95
C ALA A 116 -13.83 -2.06 -6.18
N ILE A 117 -13.20 -0.88 -6.05
CA ILE A 117 -12.38 -0.30 -7.13
C ILE A 117 -11.17 -1.19 -7.42
N HIS A 118 -10.52 -1.72 -6.38
CA HIS A 118 -9.43 -2.67 -6.51
C HIS A 118 -9.89 -3.99 -7.13
N HIS A 119 -11.04 -4.50 -6.70
CA HIS A 119 -11.65 -5.72 -7.25
C HIS A 119 -12.35 -5.54 -8.61
N SER A 120 -12.35 -4.32 -9.19
CA SER A 120 -13.00 -4.05 -10.48
C SER A 120 -12.12 -4.37 -11.69
N ILE A 121 -10.94 -4.97 -11.47
CA ILE A 121 -10.00 -5.35 -12.52
C ILE A 121 -10.45 -6.68 -13.13
N GLU A 122 -10.71 -6.67 -14.44
CA GLU A 122 -11.11 -7.86 -15.20
C GLU A 122 -9.92 -8.54 -15.89
N GLU A 123 -8.89 -7.77 -16.23
CA GLU A 123 -7.68 -8.22 -16.93
C GLU A 123 -6.46 -7.80 -16.08
N MET A 124 -5.66 -8.76 -15.64
CA MET A 124 -4.51 -8.51 -14.75
C MET A 124 -3.30 -8.05 -15.55
N ASP A 125 -2.68 -6.94 -15.16
CA ASP A 125 -1.45 -6.41 -15.74
C ASP A 125 -0.59 -5.70 -14.68
N TRP A 126 0.59 -5.23 -15.07
CA TRP A 126 1.55 -4.55 -14.20
C TRP A 126 1.02 -3.26 -13.54
N LEU A 127 -0.03 -2.65 -14.11
CA LEU A 127 -0.70 -1.49 -13.54
C LEU A 127 -1.81 -1.83 -12.55
N ALA A 128 -2.27 -3.08 -12.51
CA ALA A 128 -3.42 -3.51 -11.71
C ALA A 128 -3.29 -3.12 -10.23
N ALA A 129 -2.09 -3.23 -9.66
CA ALA A 129 -1.81 -2.87 -8.27
C ALA A 129 -2.08 -1.39 -7.94
N HIS A 130 -2.11 -0.50 -8.94
CA HIS A 130 -2.30 0.94 -8.74
C HIS A 130 -3.76 1.36 -8.81
N ARG A 131 -4.67 0.51 -9.32
CA ARG A 131 -6.11 0.78 -9.37
C ARG A 131 -6.74 0.54 -8.00
N VAL A 132 -6.53 1.50 -7.11
CA VAL A 132 -6.97 1.44 -5.71
C VAL A 132 -7.57 2.77 -5.30
N HIS A 133 -8.52 2.76 -4.38
CA HIS A 133 -9.06 4.00 -3.82
C HIS A 133 -8.09 4.56 -2.75
N PRO A 134 -7.84 5.89 -2.67
CA PRO A 134 -6.94 6.44 -1.65
C PRO A 134 -7.32 6.09 -0.20
N VAL A 135 -8.61 6.09 0.13
CA VAL A 135 -9.10 5.70 1.47
C VAL A 135 -8.72 4.26 1.82
N ASP A 136 -8.79 3.35 0.85
CA ASP A 136 -8.40 1.95 1.04
C ASP A 136 -6.92 1.86 1.42
N GLN A 137 -6.05 2.44 0.59
CA GLN A 137 -4.61 2.41 0.81
C GLN A 137 -4.18 3.16 2.07
N ILE A 138 -4.81 4.30 2.38
CA ILE A 138 -4.48 5.05 3.60
C ILE A 138 -4.86 4.22 4.83
N LEU A 139 -6.06 3.64 4.87
CA LEU A 139 -6.50 2.86 6.04
C LEU A 139 -5.71 1.55 6.21
N THR A 140 -5.45 0.81 5.13
CA THR A 140 -4.67 -0.43 5.20
C THR A 140 -3.23 -0.17 5.65
N LYS A 141 -2.54 0.81 5.06
CA LYS A 141 -1.19 1.20 5.49
C LYS A 141 -1.17 1.79 6.90
N SER A 142 -2.18 2.57 7.29
CA SER A 142 -2.28 3.08 8.66
C SER A 142 -2.41 1.95 9.66
N ALA A 143 -3.25 0.94 9.37
CA ALA A 143 -3.36 -0.24 10.22
C ALA A 143 -2.04 -1.03 10.33
N SER A 144 -1.25 -1.07 9.26
CA SER A 144 0.09 -1.69 9.28
C SER A 144 1.12 -0.91 10.08
N PHE A 145 1.18 0.41 9.93
CA PHE A 145 2.30 1.21 10.42
C PHE A 145 2.03 1.96 11.71
N LEU A 146 0.78 2.35 12.00
CA LEU A 146 0.45 3.09 13.23
C LEU A 146 0.92 2.37 14.50
N PRO A 147 0.78 1.04 14.65
CA PRO A 147 1.21 0.36 15.87
C PRO A 147 2.74 0.26 16.03
N LEU A 148 3.52 0.70 15.03
CA LEU A 148 4.99 0.70 15.06
C LEU A 148 5.58 2.02 15.56
N PHE A 149 4.75 3.04 15.82
CA PHE A 149 5.13 4.35 16.36
C PHE A 149 4.60 4.52 17.79
#